data_AF-A0A2D4EP82-F1
#
_entry.id   AF-A0A2D4EP82-F1
#
_cell.length_a   1.000
_cell.length_b   1.000
_cell.length_c   1.000
_cell.angle_alpha   90.00
_cell.angle_beta   90.00
_cell.angle_gamma   90.00
#
_symmetry.space_group_name_H-M   'P 1'
#
loop_
_entity.id
_entity.type
_entity.pdbx_description
1 polymer ?
#
loop_
_entity_poly.entity_id
_entity_poly.type
_entity_poly.pdbx_seq_one_letter_code
_entity_poly.pdbx_strand_id
1 'polypeptide(L)'
;GPLVVFISMGTASSKDEPSSLKSPEASVSFSMMDIFLFSIVIGLLTYWFFFRKKKEEIPEFSKIQTPTAGATGQSANENSFIEKMKKTGRNIVVFYGSQTGTAEEFANRLAKDAQRYGMRGMSADPEEYDVSDLTHLSEIDKSLAVFCMATYGEGDPTDNAQDFYDWLQDTDAKLSGIKYAVFGLGNKTYEHFNAMGKFVDKRMEELGAQRIFELGLGDDDGNLEEDFITWREQFWPAVCEHFGVEATGDETSIRQYELVVHKDIAPDKVYRGEMGRLKSYENQKPPFDAKNPYLAPVSLNRKLNQGGERHLMHLELDITGSKIRYESGD
;
A
#
# COMPACT_ATOMS: atom_id res chain seq x y z
N GLY A 1 -42.64 -9.00 21.29
CA GLY A 1 -44.07 -9.35 21.29
C GLY A 1 -44.61 -9.27 19.88
N PRO A 2 -45.69 -9.99 19.55
CA PRO A 2 -45.50 -11.31 18.95
C PRO A 2 -45.94 -11.43 17.49
N LEU A 3 -45.42 -12.49 16.85
CA LEU A 3 -45.95 -13.05 15.60
C LEU A 3 -47.38 -13.56 15.83
N VAL A 4 -48.31 -13.31 14.89
CA VAL A 4 -49.64 -13.95 14.92
C VAL A 4 -49.99 -14.50 13.54
N VAL A 5 -50.30 -15.79 13.52
CA VAL A 5 -50.79 -16.56 12.38
C VAL A 5 -52.29 -16.80 12.57
N PHE A 6 -53.08 -16.70 11.49
CA PHE A 6 -54.42 -17.27 11.30
C PHE A 6 -54.39 -17.93 9.88
N ILE A 7 -55.18 -18.91 9.45
CA ILE A 7 -56.60 -19.33 9.60
C ILE A 7 -56.62 -20.87 9.36
N SER A 8 -57.44 -21.77 9.94
CA SER A 8 -58.60 -21.71 10.85
C SER A 8 -58.63 -22.95 11.79
N MET A 9 -59.76 -23.22 12.45
CA MET A 9 -60.13 -24.49 13.09
C MET A 9 -61.17 -25.29 12.29
N GLY A 10 -61.22 -26.61 12.51
CA GLY A 10 -62.35 -27.50 12.17
C GLY A 10 -62.50 -28.57 13.26
N THR A 11 -63.59 -28.51 14.02
CA THR A 11 -63.81 -29.29 15.27
C THR A 11 -64.34 -30.71 15.04
N ALA A 12 -64.00 -31.65 15.93
CA ALA A 12 -64.51 -33.02 15.93
C ALA A 12 -65.40 -33.33 17.15
N SER A 13 -66.59 -33.92 16.91
CA SER A 13 -67.49 -34.60 17.85
C SER A 13 -68.64 -35.21 17.02
N SER A 14 -69.21 -36.41 17.24
CA SER A 14 -68.86 -37.57 18.06
C SER A 14 -69.87 -38.71 17.75
N LYS A 15 -69.44 -39.99 17.65
CA LYS A 15 -70.27 -41.24 17.78
C LYS A 15 -71.48 -41.40 16.82
N ASP A 16 -71.76 -42.53 16.15
CA ASP A 16 -71.78 -43.95 16.52
C ASP A 16 -71.70 -44.87 15.26
N GLU A 17 -71.46 -46.17 15.46
CA GLU A 17 -71.49 -47.27 14.45
C GLU A 17 -72.91 -47.85 14.21
N PRO A 18 -73.18 -48.80 13.26
CA PRO A 18 -72.25 -49.60 12.42
C PRO A 18 -72.62 -49.80 10.91
N SER A 19 -71.72 -50.50 10.21
CA SER A 19 -71.97 -51.53 9.16
C SER A 19 -71.67 -51.27 7.66
N SER A 20 -70.76 -52.12 7.14
CA SER A 20 -70.57 -52.58 5.75
C SER A 20 -70.02 -51.63 4.65
N LEU A 21 -68.77 -51.89 4.19
CA LEU A 21 -68.41 -52.31 2.80
C LEU A 21 -66.92 -52.07 2.42
N LYS A 22 -66.15 -53.17 2.35
CA LYS A 22 -65.00 -53.51 1.47
C LYS A 22 -63.87 -52.48 1.13
N SER A 23 -62.66 -52.84 1.58
CA SER A 23 -61.36 -52.88 0.83
C SER A 23 -60.63 -51.58 0.42
N PRO A 24 -59.29 -51.62 0.14
CA PRO A 24 -58.22 -52.36 0.83
C PRO A 24 -56.99 -51.47 1.18
N GLU A 25 -56.03 -52.02 1.92
CA GLU A 25 -54.76 -51.35 2.25
C GLU A 25 -53.84 -51.19 1.01
N ALA A 26 -53.18 -50.04 0.88
CA ALA A 26 -52.17 -49.80 -0.14
C ALA A 26 -50.75 -49.92 0.47
N SER A 27 -50.02 -50.96 0.08
CA SER A 27 -48.59 -51.10 0.40
C SER A 27 -47.74 -50.25 -0.56
N VAL A 28 -46.90 -49.38 -0.01
CA VAL A 28 -45.97 -48.55 -0.81
C VAL A 28 -44.75 -49.38 -1.18
N SER A 29 -44.72 -49.90 -2.41
CA SER A 29 -43.53 -50.53 -2.99
C SER A 29 -42.64 -49.50 -3.67
N PHE A 30 -41.46 -49.23 -3.11
CA PHE A 30 -40.44 -48.43 -3.80
C PHE A 30 -39.95 -49.13 -5.06
N SER A 31 -39.85 -48.40 -6.17
CA SER A 31 -39.30 -48.92 -7.41
C SER A 31 -37.78 -49.03 -7.34
N MET A 32 -37.21 -49.96 -8.11
CA MET A 32 -35.75 -50.02 -8.36
C MET A 32 -35.19 -48.66 -8.83
N MET A 33 -36.00 -47.86 -9.54
CA MET A 33 -35.62 -46.52 -9.98
C MET A 33 -35.45 -45.55 -8.80
N ASP A 34 -36.32 -45.61 -7.80
CA ASP A 34 -36.31 -44.72 -6.64
C ASP A 34 -35.08 -45.01 -5.76
N ILE A 35 -34.79 -46.29 -5.54
CA ILE A 35 -33.60 -46.75 -4.79
C ILE A 35 -32.32 -46.29 -5.49
N PHE A 36 -32.29 -46.32 -6.83
CA PHE A 36 -31.16 -45.83 -7.63
C PHE A 36 -31.02 -44.30 -7.56
N LEU A 37 -32.13 -43.56 -7.55
CA LEU A 37 -32.14 -42.11 -7.38
C LEU A 37 -31.61 -41.69 -6.00
N PHE A 38 -32.05 -42.36 -4.92
CA PHE A 38 -31.53 -42.12 -3.58
C PHE A 38 -30.04 -42.46 -3.46
N SER A 39 -29.56 -43.53 -4.10
CA SER A 39 -28.13 -43.89 -4.06
C SER A 39 -27.25 -42.86 -4.78
N ILE A 40 -27.71 -42.28 -5.89
CA ILE A 40 -27.02 -41.18 -6.58
C ILE A 40 -27.00 -39.91 -5.71
N VAL A 41 -28.11 -39.53 -5.09
CA VAL A 41 -28.18 -38.34 -4.22
C VAL A 41 -27.27 -38.49 -3.00
N ILE A 42 -27.24 -39.67 -2.37
CA ILE A 42 -26.31 -39.97 -1.27
C ILE A 42 -24.86 -39.98 -1.77
N GLY A 43 -24.59 -40.51 -2.96
CA GLY A 43 -23.28 -40.48 -3.60
C GLY A 43 -22.76 -39.06 -3.86
N LEU A 44 -23.62 -38.16 -4.36
CA LEU A 44 -23.27 -36.77 -4.60
C LEU A 44 -23.09 -35.98 -3.30
N LEU A 45 -23.94 -36.21 -2.29
CA LEU A 45 -23.79 -35.59 -0.97
C LEU A 45 -22.53 -36.06 -0.23
N THR A 46 -22.19 -37.35 -0.31
CA THR A 46 -20.96 -37.88 0.29
C THR A 46 -19.72 -37.39 -0.48
N TYR A 47 -19.73 -37.39 -1.81
CA TYR A 47 -18.68 -36.79 -2.63
C TYR A 47 -18.47 -35.32 -2.27
N TRP A 48 -19.52 -34.50 -2.22
CA TRP A 48 -19.45 -33.09 -1.85
C TRP A 48 -18.93 -32.89 -0.42
N PHE A 49 -19.39 -33.69 0.55
CA PHE A 49 -18.94 -33.60 1.94
C PHE A 49 -17.45 -33.95 2.11
N PHE A 50 -16.93 -34.92 1.36
CA PHE A 50 -15.50 -35.28 1.38
C PHE A 50 -14.64 -34.29 0.57
N PHE A 51 -15.06 -33.88 -0.63
CA PHE A 51 -14.26 -32.98 -1.48
C PHE A 51 -14.31 -31.50 -1.05
N ARG A 52 -15.33 -31.07 -0.29
CA ARG A 52 -15.36 -29.73 0.32
C ARG A 52 -14.35 -29.57 1.48
N LYS A 53 -13.59 -30.62 1.83
CA LYS A 53 -12.51 -30.60 2.83
C LYS A 53 -11.10 -30.78 2.24
N LYS A 54 -10.84 -30.29 1.02
CA LYS A 54 -9.48 -29.81 0.73
C LYS A 54 -9.23 -28.58 1.58
N LYS A 55 -8.51 -28.75 2.70
CA LYS A 55 -7.92 -27.63 3.43
C LYS A 55 -6.95 -26.95 2.47
N GLU A 56 -7.08 -25.65 2.28
CA GLU A 56 -5.96 -24.85 1.82
C GLU A 56 -4.90 -24.90 2.92
N GLU A 57 -3.73 -25.44 2.59
CA GLU A 57 -2.58 -25.37 3.47
C GLU A 57 -2.10 -23.93 3.46
N ILE A 58 -2.32 -23.23 4.58
CA ILE A 58 -1.74 -21.91 4.82
C ILE A 58 -0.23 -22.10 4.69
N PRO A 59 0.46 -21.41 3.74
CA PRO A 59 1.89 -21.58 3.60
C PRO A 59 2.57 -21.15 4.91
N GLU A 60 3.37 -22.05 5.50
CA GLU A 60 4.21 -21.68 6.63
C GLU A 60 5.20 -20.62 6.17
N PHE A 61 4.96 -19.37 6.56
CA PHE A 61 5.91 -18.29 6.35
C PHE A 61 7.19 -18.61 7.09
N SER A 62 8.22 -18.99 6.33
CA SER A 62 9.58 -19.16 6.86
C SER A 62 9.98 -17.87 7.55
N LYS A 63 10.36 -17.97 8.84
CA LYS A 63 10.83 -16.82 9.60
C LYS A 63 12.11 -16.30 8.95
N ILE A 64 12.10 -15.03 8.57
CA ILE A 64 13.29 -14.33 8.07
C ILE A 64 14.39 -14.49 9.11
N GLN A 65 15.41 -15.29 8.77
CA GLN A 65 16.63 -15.37 9.55
C GLN A 65 17.53 -14.23 9.11
N THR A 66 17.96 -13.40 10.06
CA THR A 66 18.95 -12.36 9.79
C THR A 66 20.26 -13.02 9.34
N PRO A 67 20.82 -12.68 8.15
CA PRO A 67 22.05 -13.30 7.69
C PRO A 67 23.20 -12.99 8.65
N THR A 68 23.80 -14.03 9.22
CA THR A 68 25.11 -13.90 9.88
C THR A 68 26.16 -13.78 8.79
N ALA A 69 27.01 -12.75 8.86
CA ALA A 69 28.01 -12.48 7.82
C ALA A 69 28.97 -13.68 7.60
N GLY A 70 29.00 -14.19 6.38
CA GLY A 70 29.89 -15.25 5.92
C GLY A 70 30.02 -15.19 4.39
N ALA A 71 31.21 -14.84 3.90
CA ALA A 71 31.44 -14.60 2.49
C ALA A 71 31.59 -15.90 1.68
N THR A 72 30.99 -15.96 0.48
CA THR A 72 31.68 -16.13 -0.82
C THR A 72 30.68 -16.25 -1.98
N GLY A 73 30.86 -15.42 -3.03
CA GLY A 73 30.45 -15.73 -4.40
C GLY A 73 29.04 -15.30 -4.85
N GLN A 74 29.00 -14.42 -5.86
CA GLN A 74 27.82 -14.00 -6.65
C GLN A 74 26.70 -13.27 -5.89
N SER A 75 26.92 -11.97 -5.66
CA SER A 75 25.88 -11.02 -5.28
C SER A 75 24.99 -10.67 -6.48
N ALA A 76 23.92 -11.42 -6.71
CA ALA A 76 22.70 -10.80 -7.21
C ALA A 76 22.20 -9.83 -6.13
N ASN A 77 21.85 -8.60 -6.51
CA ASN A 77 21.56 -7.54 -5.54
C ASN A 77 20.18 -7.81 -4.92
N GLU A 78 20.11 -8.47 -3.76
CA GLU A 78 18.84 -8.95 -3.16
C GLU A 78 17.82 -7.82 -2.91
N ASN A 79 18.29 -6.58 -2.81
CA ASN A 79 17.47 -5.37 -2.65
C ASN A 79 17.07 -4.69 -3.97
N SER A 80 17.38 -5.24 -5.15
CA SER A 80 17.03 -4.59 -6.43
C SER A 80 15.53 -4.39 -6.63
N PHE A 81 15.11 -3.14 -6.92
CA PHE A 81 13.70 -2.87 -7.25
C PHE A 81 13.28 -3.51 -8.58
N ILE A 82 14.22 -3.69 -9.51
CA ILE A 82 13.98 -4.34 -10.81
C ILE A 82 13.64 -5.81 -10.62
N GLU A 83 14.39 -6.52 -9.77
CA GLU A 83 14.03 -7.90 -9.41
C GLU A 83 12.67 -7.97 -8.71
N LYS A 84 12.39 -7.04 -7.79
CA LYS A 84 11.10 -6.94 -7.08
C LYS A 84 9.94 -6.71 -8.04
N MET A 85 10.10 -5.83 -9.04
CA MET A 85 9.12 -5.59 -10.10
C MET A 85 8.90 -6.83 -10.96
N LYS A 86 9.98 -7.47 -11.46
CA LYS A 86 9.92 -8.72 -12.24
C LYS A 86 9.22 -9.85 -11.48
N LYS A 87 9.63 -10.12 -10.24
CA LYS A 87 9.06 -11.17 -9.36
C LYS A 87 7.57 -10.95 -9.05
N THR A 88 7.13 -9.68 -8.99
CA THR A 88 5.74 -9.34 -8.65
C THR A 88 4.86 -9.01 -9.85
N GLY A 89 5.41 -9.00 -11.07
CA GLY A 89 4.69 -8.64 -12.30
C GLY A 89 4.21 -7.20 -12.30
N ARG A 90 5.11 -6.26 -11.99
CA ARG A 90 4.90 -4.81 -12.02
C ARG A 90 5.69 -4.17 -13.15
N ASN A 91 5.11 -3.15 -13.78
CA ASN A 91 5.70 -2.39 -14.87
C ASN A 91 5.81 -0.88 -14.56
N ILE A 92 5.14 -0.38 -13.53
CA ILE A 92 5.30 1.02 -13.07
C ILE A 92 6.00 1.04 -11.70
N VAL A 93 6.98 1.93 -11.55
CA VAL A 93 7.53 2.34 -10.26
C VAL A 93 7.33 3.84 -10.08
N VAL A 94 6.92 4.26 -8.89
CA VAL A 94 6.72 5.67 -8.53
C VAL A 94 7.60 6.01 -7.33
N PHE A 95 8.68 6.73 -7.59
CA PHE A 95 9.59 7.22 -6.54
C PHE A 95 9.05 8.49 -5.92
N TYR A 96 9.25 8.67 -4.61
CA TYR A 96 8.90 9.90 -3.90
C TYR A 96 10.09 10.52 -3.19
N GLY A 97 10.36 11.80 -3.43
CA GLY A 97 11.16 12.63 -2.53
C GLY A 97 10.24 13.38 -1.59
N SER A 98 10.20 13.03 -0.30
CA SER A 98 9.24 13.57 0.67
C SER A 98 9.84 13.72 2.07
N GLN A 99 9.62 14.87 2.72
CA GLN A 99 9.91 15.06 4.15
C GLN A 99 8.66 14.89 5.04
N THR A 100 7.51 15.40 4.57
CA THR A 100 6.25 15.49 5.36
C THR A 100 5.14 14.55 4.85
N GLY A 101 5.47 13.60 3.97
CA GLY A 101 4.55 12.60 3.42
C GLY A 101 3.70 13.01 2.20
N THR A 102 3.65 14.28 1.78
CA THR A 102 2.79 14.71 0.65
C THR A 102 3.15 14.02 -0.67
N ALA A 103 4.45 13.95 -1.01
CA ALA A 103 4.89 13.28 -2.24
C ALA A 103 4.76 11.75 -2.15
N GLU A 104 4.90 11.17 -0.95
CA GLU A 104 4.65 9.76 -0.68
C GLU A 104 3.19 9.39 -0.96
N GLU A 105 2.23 10.18 -0.45
CA GLU A 105 0.80 9.94 -0.70
C GLU A 105 0.45 10.08 -2.19
N PHE A 106 1.00 11.07 -2.89
CA PHE A 106 0.84 11.20 -4.34
C PHE A 106 1.42 10.00 -5.10
N ALA A 107 2.59 9.52 -4.72
CA ALA A 107 3.20 8.32 -5.30
C ALA A 107 2.38 7.05 -5.04
N ASN A 108 1.87 6.88 -3.82
CA ASN A 108 0.97 5.78 -3.44
C ASN A 108 -0.32 5.80 -4.27
N ARG A 109 -0.91 6.98 -4.48
CA ARG A 109 -2.12 7.16 -5.31
C ARG A 109 -1.86 6.80 -6.78
N LEU A 110 -0.75 7.25 -7.37
CA LEU A 110 -0.37 6.86 -8.74
C LEU A 110 -0.09 5.35 -8.86
N ALA A 111 0.67 4.78 -7.93
CA ALA A 111 0.96 3.35 -7.93
C ALA A 111 -0.31 2.48 -7.84
N LYS A 112 -1.34 2.96 -7.14
CA LYS A 112 -2.67 2.34 -7.05
C LYS A 112 -3.50 2.54 -8.32
N ASP A 113 -3.53 3.75 -8.87
CA ASP A 113 -4.29 4.06 -10.09
C ASP A 113 -3.82 3.23 -11.29
N ALA A 114 -2.54 2.85 -11.36
CA ALA A 114 -1.98 1.96 -12.39
C ALA A 114 -2.84 0.71 -12.69
N GLN A 115 -3.44 0.10 -11.65
CA GLN A 115 -4.29 -1.09 -11.79
C GLN A 115 -5.58 -0.84 -12.59
N ARG A 116 -6.08 0.40 -12.61
CA ARG A 116 -7.27 0.81 -13.38
C ARG A 116 -7.01 0.87 -14.89
N TYR A 117 -5.73 0.94 -15.28
CA TYR A 117 -5.26 1.07 -16.66
C TYR A 117 -4.56 -0.19 -17.17
N GLY A 118 -4.90 -1.37 -16.63
CA GLY A 118 -4.31 -2.65 -17.03
C GLY A 118 -2.83 -2.83 -16.68
N MET A 119 -2.24 -1.92 -15.92
CA MET A 119 -0.83 -1.92 -15.50
C MET A 119 -0.71 -2.23 -14.01
N ARG A 120 0.51 -2.41 -13.48
CA ARG A 120 0.72 -2.71 -12.05
C ARG A 120 1.87 -1.89 -11.49
N GLY A 121 1.54 -1.01 -10.55
CA GLY A 121 2.46 -0.09 -9.90
C GLY A 121 3.02 -0.58 -8.57
N MET A 122 4.10 0.08 -8.15
CA MET A 122 4.52 0.21 -6.74
C MET A 122 5.07 1.61 -6.50
N SER A 123 4.83 2.13 -5.29
CA SER A 123 5.60 3.24 -4.74
C SER A 123 6.93 2.72 -4.18
N ALA A 124 7.94 3.58 -4.16
CA ALA A 124 9.28 3.27 -3.68
C ALA A 124 9.95 4.52 -3.07
N ASP A 125 10.56 4.36 -1.91
CA ASP A 125 11.50 5.34 -1.37
C ASP A 125 12.84 5.22 -2.13
N PRO A 126 13.35 6.26 -2.80
CA PRO A 126 14.65 6.19 -3.47
C PRO A 126 15.82 5.90 -2.52
N GLU A 127 15.73 6.20 -1.21
CA GLU A 127 16.76 5.84 -0.22
C GLU A 127 16.90 4.31 -0.04
N GLU A 128 15.84 3.53 -0.27
CA GLU A 128 15.84 2.08 -0.04
C GLU A 128 16.48 1.26 -1.16
N TYR A 129 16.82 1.86 -2.31
CA TYR A 129 17.26 1.15 -3.51
C TYR A 129 18.53 1.74 -4.12
N ASP A 130 19.34 0.88 -4.75
CA ASP A 130 20.43 1.32 -5.59
C ASP A 130 19.86 1.99 -6.85
N VAL A 131 19.99 3.31 -6.94
CA VAL A 131 19.45 4.12 -8.04
C VAL A 131 20.05 3.78 -9.41
N SER A 132 21.23 3.12 -9.45
CA SER A 132 21.84 2.67 -10.71
C SER A 132 21.01 1.57 -11.42
N ASP A 133 20.15 0.84 -10.69
CA ASP A 133 19.19 -0.12 -11.23
C ASP A 133 18.21 0.50 -12.24
N LEU A 134 18.02 1.84 -12.25
CA LEU A 134 17.22 2.55 -13.26
C LEU A 134 17.66 2.22 -14.70
N THR A 135 18.95 1.93 -14.92
CA THR A 135 19.47 1.51 -16.22
C THR A 135 18.83 0.21 -16.73
N HIS A 136 18.45 -0.69 -15.82
CA HIS A 136 17.86 -2.00 -16.09
C HIS A 136 16.32 -1.98 -16.20
N LEU A 137 15.65 -0.85 -15.95
CA LEU A 137 14.19 -0.74 -16.05
C LEU A 137 13.67 -0.96 -17.49
N SER A 138 14.49 -0.73 -18.51
CA SER A 138 14.17 -1.04 -19.91
C SER A 138 13.98 -2.54 -20.20
N GLU A 139 14.43 -3.43 -19.31
CA GLU A 139 14.28 -4.88 -19.43
C GLU A 139 12.86 -5.38 -19.10
N ILE A 140 12.00 -4.51 -18.55
CA ILE A 140 10.61 -4.82 -18.23
C ILE A 140 9.73 -4.27 -19.36
N ASP A 141 8.83 -5.10 -19.90
CA ASP A 141 7.91 -4.66 -20.96
C ASP A 141 6.95 -3.57 -20.45
N LYS A 142 6.69 -2.58 -21.31
CA LYS A 142 5.89 -1.37 -21.01
C LYS A 142 6.27 -0.71 -19.68
N SER A 143 7.57 -0.61 -19.39
CA SER A 143 8.08 -0.03 -18.14
C SER A 143 7.99 1.50 -18.08
N LEU A 144 7.68 2.04 -16.90
CA LEU A 144 7.60 3.47 -16.62
C LEU A 144 8.13 3.78 -15.21
N ALA A 145 9.01 4.77 -15.09
CA ALA A 145 9.36 5.41 -13.83
C ALA A 145 8.63 6.74 -13.67
N VAL A 146 8.01 6.99 -12.51
CA VAL A 146 7.41 8.29 -12.20
C VAL A 146 8.09 8.85 -10.95
N PHE A 147 8.33 10.15 -10.92
CA PHE A 147 9.02 10.81 -9.81
C PHE A 147 8.12 11.91 -9.21
N CYS A 148 7.68 11.72 -7.97
CA CYS A 148 6.99 12.73 -7.18
C CYS A 148 8.02 13.42 -6.28
N MET A 149 8.54 14.58 -6.70
CA MET A 149 9.72 15.19 -6.05
C MET A 149 9.37 16.50 -5.36
N ALA A 150 9.36 16.50 -4.03
CA ALA A 150 9.33 17.74 -3.27
C ALA A 150 10.69 18.47 -3.32
N THR A 151 10.64 19.80 -3.22
CA THR A 151 11.83 20.66 -3.10
C THR A 151 11.85 21.28 -1.70
N TYR A 152 13.00 21.25 -1.03
CA TYR A 152 13.19 21.79 0.32
C TYR A 152 14.36 22.80 0.34
N GLY A 153 14.61 23.41 1.50
CA GLY A 153 15.76 24.31 1.71
C GLY A 153 15.82 25.44 0.67
N GLU A 154 17.00 25.63 0.08
CA GLU A 154 17.26 26.63 -0.96
C GLU A 154 17.24 25.99 -2.36
N GLY A 155 16.27 25.12 -2.61
CA GLY A 155 16.14 24.37 -3.87
C GLY A 155 16.69 22.94 -3.81
N ASP A 156 17.04 22.48 -2.61
CA ASP A 156 17.63 21.19 -2.30
C ASP A 156 16.62 20.02 -2.47
N PRO A 157 17.11 18.78 -2.65
CA PRO A 157 16.26 17.58 -2.55
C PRO A 157 15.71 17.39 -1.12
N THR A 158 14.83 16.40 -0.97
CA THR A 158 14.48 15.86 0.35
C THR A 158 15.56 14.88 0.82
N ASP A 159 15.72 14.67 2.13
CA ASP A 159 16.80 13.83 2.68
C ASP A 159 16.79 12.42 2.06
N ASN A 160 15.59 11.82 1.95
CA ASN A 160 15.39 10.49 1.35
C ASN A 160 15.69 10.43 -0.17
N ALA A 161 15.96 11.57 -0.81
CA ALA A 161 16.30 11.68 -2.23
C ALA A 161 17.71 12.26 -2.46
N GLN A 162 18.52 12.49 -1.41
CA GLN A 162 19.86 13.07 -1.53
C GLN A 162 20.78 12.17 -2.38
N ASP A 163 20.89 10.88 -2.05
CA ASP A 163 21.73 9.92 -2.80
C ASP A 163 21.31 9.81 -4.28
N PHE A 164 20.01 9.96 -4.57
CA PHE A 164 19.48 9.98 -5.93
C PHE A 164 19.85 11.27 -6.69
N TYR A 165 19.81 12.42 -6.00
CA TYR A 165 20.23 13.71 -6.55
C TYR A 165 21.73 13.70 -6.89
N ASP A 166 22.57 13.28 -5.95
CA ASP A 166 24.02 13.20 -6.12
C ASP A 166 24.39 12.25 -7.28
N TRP A 167 23.75 11.06 -7.33
CA TRP A 167 23.92 10.14 -8.46
C TRP A 167 23.50 10.76 -9.80
N LEU A 168 22.37 11.46 -9.86
CA LEU A 168 21.93 12.14 -11.09
C LEU A 168 22.91 13.24 -11.52
N GLN A 169 23.57 13.94 -10.61
CA GLN A 169 24.60 14.93 -10.96
C GLN A 169 25.81 14.26 -11.62
N ASP A 170 26.40 13.26 -10.98
CA ASP A 170 27.70 12.69 -11.36
C ASP A 170 27.63 11.58 -12.43
N THR A 171 26.45 11.01 -12.70
CA THR A 171 26.33 9.85 -13.60
C THR A 171 26.44 10.20 -15.09
N ASP A 172 27.20 9.39 -15.83
CA ASP A 172 27.23 9.33 -17.30
C ASP A 172 26.40 8.13 -17.84
N ALA A 173 25.55 7.52 -16.99
CA ALA A 173 24.75 6.35 -17.37
C ALA A 173 23.72 6.67 -18.46
N LYS A 174 23.68 5.84 -19.50
CA LYS A 174 22.73 6.01 -20.61
C LYS A 174 21.39 5.38 -20.26
N LEU A 175 20.39 6.20 -20.02
CA LEU A 175 19.00 5.80 -19.75
C LEU A 175 18.19 5.64 -21.05
N SER A 176 18.87 5.24 -22.14
CA SER A 176 18.24 5.06 -23.45
C SER A 176 17.16 3.98 -23.41
N GLY A 177 15.93 4.35 -23.79
CA GLY A 177 14.78 3.45 -23.76
C GLY A 177 14.08 3.35 -22.40
N ILE A 178 14.55 4.09 -21.39
CA ILE A 178 13.77 4.35 -20.16
C ILE A 178 12.66 5.35 -20.50
N LYS A 179 11.48 5.15 -19.91
CA LYS A 179 10.32 6.05 -20.03
C LYS A 179 10.07 6.66 -18.66
N TYR A 180 9.84 7.96 -18.61
CA TYR A 180 9.62 8.64 -17.34
C TYR A 180 8.58 9.77 -17.40
N ALA A 181 8.09 10.16 -16.22
CA ALA A 181 7.34 11.38 -15.99
C ALA A 181 7.69 11.95 -14.60
N VAL A 182 7.53 13.26 -14.40
CA VAL A 182 7.84 13.93 -13.13
C VAL A 182 6.69 14.83 -12.72
N PHE A 183 6.33 14.77 -11.44
CA PHE A 183 5.49 15.76 -10.77
C PHE A 183 6.30 16.42 -9.66
N GLY A 184 6.64 17.70 -9.83
CA GLY A 184 7.27 18.49 -8.80
C GLY A 184 6.26 19.01 -7.77
N LEU A 185 6.62 18.91 -6.49
CA LEU A 185 5.94 19.60 -5.39
C LEU A 185 6.83 20.77 -4.96
N GLY A 186 6.29 21.98 -5.01
CA GLY A 186 6.99 23.19 -4.62
C GLY A 186 6.01 24.26 -4.15
N ASN A 187 6.53 25.46 -3.87
CA ASN A 187 5.74 26.58 -3.40
C ASN A 187 6.29 27.88 -4.00
N LYS A 188 5.44 28.69 -4.64
CA LYS A 188 5.86 29.91 -5.38
C LYS A 188 6.36 31.05 -4.48
N THR A 189 6.19 30.95 -3.16
CA THR A 189 6.76 31.93 -2.21
C THR A 189 8.27 31.78 -2.01
N TYR A 190 8.85 30.63 -2.39
CA TYR A 190 10.29 30.37 -2.36
C TYR A 190 10.94 30.75 -3.70
N GLU A 191 12.18 31.26 -3.65
CA GLU A 191 12.93 31.64 -4.86
C GLU A 191 13.13 30.44 -5.81
N HIS A 192 13.43 29.28 -5.25
CA HIS A 192 13.74 28.05 -5.97
C HIS A 192 12.50 27.16 -6.23
N PHE A 193 11.40 27.76 -6.69
CA PHE A 193 10.14 27.06 -6.99
C PHE A 193 10.35 25.79 -7.84
N ASN A 194 10.01 24.61 -7.28
CA ASN A 194 10.09 23.31 -7.94
C ASN A 194 11.48 22.94 -8.49
N ALA A 195 12.57 23.42 -7.87
CA ALA A 195 13.93 23.16 -8.34
C ALA A 195 14.25 21.67 -8.49
N MET A 196 13.91 20.83 -7.51
CA MET A 196 14.21 19.39 -7.57
C MET A 196 13.42 18.67 -8.67
N GLY A 197 12.12 18.95 -8.81
CA GLY A 197 11.29 18.39 -9.90
C GLY A 197 11.81 18.78 -11.29
N LYS A 198 12.19 20.06 -11.47
CA LYS A 198 12.80 20.57 -12.71
C LYS A 198 14.17 19.95 -12.99
N PHE A 199 14.98 19.74 -11.96
CA PHE A 199 16.28 19.09 -12.08
C PHE A 199 16.15 17.65 -12.55
N VAL A 200 15.33 16.83 -11.88
CA VAL A 200 15.13 15.42 -12.24
C VAL A 200 14.59 15.30 -13.66
N ASP A 201 13.57 16.08 -14.02
CA ASP A 201 12.97 16.05 -15.35
C ASP A 201 13.97 16.38 -16.46
N LYS A 202 14.75 17.46 -16.29
CA LYS A 202 15.80 17.85 -17.24
C LYS A 202 16.92 16.83 -17.31
N ARG A 203 17.37 16.29 -16.17
CA ARG A 203 18.53 15.40 -16.11
C ARG A 203 18.21 14.02 -16.69
N MET A 204 17.00 13.50 -16.47
CA MET A 204 16.53 12.26 -17.11
C MET A 204 16.53 12.37 -18.64
N GLU A 205 16.11 13.51 -19.20
CA GLU A 205 16.16 13.78 -20.64
C GLU A 205 17.61 13.87 -21.17
N GLU A 206 18.51 14.55 -20.45
CA GLU A 206 19.95 14.64 -20.78
C GLU A 206 20.64 13.25 -20.82
N LEU A 207 20.27 12.35 -19.91
CA LEU A 207 20.77 10.97 -19.86
C LEU A 207 20.12 10.06 -20.92
N GLY A 208 19.20 10.58 -21.73
CA GLY A 208 18.59 9.91 -22.87
C GLY A 208 17.33 9.10 -22.55
N ALA A 209 16.69 9.33 -21.39
CA ALA A 209 15.37 8.80 -21.11
C ALA A 209 14.29 9.60 -21.85
N GLN A 210 13.16 8.94 -22.13
CA GLN A 210 12.03 9.53 -22.86
C GLN A 210 10.96 10.04 -21.89
N ARG A 211 10.69 11.35 -21.91
CA ARG A 211 9.55 11.96 -21.22
C ARG A 211 8.24 11.50 -21.86
N ILE A 212 7.32 10.97 -21.07
CA ILE A 212 5.99 10.48 -21.51
C ILE A 212 4.90 11.53 -21.36
N PHE A 213 4.99 12.34 -20.32
CA PHE A 213 4.04 13.40 -20.02
C PHE A 213 4.78 14.62 -19.47
N GLU A 214 4.19 15.81 -19.60
CA GLU A 214 4.84 17.05 -19.20
C GLU A 214 5.13 17.13 -17.69
N LEU A 215 6.19 17.88 -17.34
CA LEU A 215 6.57 18.13 -15.95
C LEU A 215 5.43 18.86 -15.22
N GLY A 216 4.87 18.22 -14.21
CA GLY A 216 3.93 18.86 -13.29
C GLY A 216 4.67 19.81 -12.35
N LEU A 217 4.08 20.99 -12.10
CA LEU A 217 4.63 22.04 -11.24
C LEU A 217 3.59 22.44 -10.19
N GLY A 218 3.35 21.57 -9.21
CA GLY A 218 2.40 21.83 -8.14
C GLY A 218 2.85 22.96 -7.20
N ASP A 219 1.89 23.73 -6.69
CA ASP A 219 2.11 24.91 -5.86
C ASP A 219 1.35 24.90 -4.53
N ASP A 220 2.09 24.74 -3.44
CA ASP A 220 1.59 24.71 -2.06
C ASP A 220 1.19 26.10 -1.50
N ASP A 221 1.48 27.20 -2.21
CA ASP A 221 0.87 28.52 -1.91
C ASP A 221 -0.59 28.60 -2.40
N GLY A 222 -0.94 27.77 -3.39
CA GLY A 222 -2.25 27.70 -4.01
C GLY A 222 -3.06 26.49 -3.56
N ASN A 223 -3.13 25.47 -4.42
CA ASN A 223 -3.85 24.23 -4.15
C ASN A 223 -3.13 23.03 -4.80
N LEU A 224 -2.04 22.60 -4.17
CA LEU A 224 -1.19 21.49 -4.59
C LEU A 224 -1.94 20.19 -4.90
N GLU A 225 -3.05 19.92 -4.18
CA GLU A 225 -3.90 18.75 -4.43
C GLU A 225 -4.67 18.86 -5.77
N GLU A 226 -5.15 20.05 -6.12
CA GLU A 226 -5.85 20.31 -7.39
C GLU A 226 -4.89 20.33 -8.58
N ASP A 227 -3.69 20.87 -8.40
CA ASP A 227 -2.59 20.77 -9.38
C ASP A 227 -2.26 19.29 -9.66
N PHE A 228 -2.12 18.48 -8.60
CA PHE A 228 -1.83 17.05 -8.71
C PHE A 228 -2.98 16.27 -9.37
N ILE A 229 -4.24 16.53 -9.00
CA ILE A 229 -5.41 15.91 -9.64
C ILE A 229 -5.42 16.25 -11.14
N THR A 230 -5.24 17.53 -11.49
CA THR A 230 -5.26 18.02 -12.88
C THR A 230 -4.16 17.40 -13.73
N TRP A 231 -2.95 17.29 -13.19
CA TRP A 231 -1.83 16.61 -13.84
C TRP A 231 -2.11 15.12 -14.02
N ARG A 232 -2.56 14.44 -12.96
CA ARG A 232 -2.85 13.00 -12.94
C ARG A 232 -3.94 12.59 -13.93
N GLU A 233 -4.99 13.39 -14.07
CA GLU A 233 -6.11 13.13 -14.98
C GLU A 233 -5.71 13.20 -16.46
N GLN A 234 -4.67 13.97 -16.80
CA GLN A 234 -4.11 14.08 -18.14
C GLN A 234 -2.94 13.09 -18.38
N PHE A 235 -2.15 12.83 -17.34
CA PHE A 235 -1.06 11.86 -17.32
C PHE A 235 -1.52 10.45 -17.74
N TRP A 236 -2.58 9.92 -17.12
CA TRP A 236 -3.01 8.54 -17.40
C TRP A 236 -3.46 8.31 -18.85
N PRO A 237 -4.28 9.17 -19.48
CA PRO A 237 -4.55 9.12 -20.92
C PRO A 237 -3.28 9.09 -21.78
N ALA A 238 -2.29 9.94 -21.50
CA ALA A 238 -1.04 9.98 -22.26
C ALA A 238 -0.22 8.67 -22.12
N VAL A 239 -0.17 8.10 -20.92
CA VAL A 239 0.46 6.79 -20.68
C VAL A 239 -0.26 5.67 -21.43
N CYS A 240 -1.60 5.68 -21.43
CA CYS A 240 -2.42 4.71 -22.16
C CYS A 240 -2.20 4.78 -23.68
N GLU A 241 -2.20 5.99 -24.25
CA GLU A 241 -1.91 6.24 -25.67
C GLU A 241 -0.49 5.78 -26.04
N HIS A 242 0.51 6.14 -25.24
CA HIS A 242 1.90 5.79 -25.50
C HIS A 242 2.17 4.28 -25.50
N PHE A 243 1.63 3.54 -24.52
CA PHE A 243 1.86 2.10 -24.41
C PHE A 243 0.82 1.25 -25.15
N GLY A 244 -0.16 1.86 -25.82
CA GLY A 244 -1.26 1.15 -26.47
C GLY A 244 -1.99 0.23 -25.50
N VAL A 245 -2.37 0.75 -24.32
CA VAL A 245 -3.17 0.03 -23.32
C VAL A 245 -4.51 0.74 -23.14
N GLU A 246 -5.59 -0.03 -23.13
CA GLU A 246 -6.93 0.51 -22.88
C GLU A 246 -7.20 0.55 -21.37
N ALA A 247 -7.89 1.60 -20.91
CA ALA A 247 -8.34 1.67 -19.54
C ALA A 247 -9.31 0.52 -19.26
N THR A 248 -8.99 -0.35 -18.30
CA THR A 248 -9.82 -1.51 -17.94
C THR A 248 -11.18 -1.13 -17.33
N GLY A 249 -11.45 0.17 -17.10
CA GLY A 249 -12.78 0.75 -16.85
C GLY A 249 -13.37 0.48 -15.47
N ASP A 250 -12.96 -0.60 -14.82
CA ASP A 250 -13.46 -1.04 -13.53
C ASP A 250 -12.95 -0.15 -12.38
N GLU A 251 -13.79 0.77 -11.90
CA GLU A 251 -13.68 1.37 -10.56
C GLU A 251 -13.97 0.32 -9.47
N THR A 252 -13.07 -0.64 -9.36
CA THR A 252 -13.12 -1.65 -8.31
C THR A 252 -12.54 -1.08 -7.02
N SER A 253 -13.30 -1.21 -5.93
CA SER A 253 -12.87 -0.82 -4.58
C SER A 253 -11.82 -1.82 -4.05
N ILE A 254 -10.62 -1.76 -4.61
CA ILE A 254 -9.49 -2.62 -4.25
C ILE A 254 -8.91 -2.14 -2.92
N ARG A 255 -8.94 -3.01 -1.92
CA ARG A 255 -8.33 -2.79 -0.61
C ARG A 255 -6.89 -3.33 -0.63
N GLN A 256 -5.94 -2.49 -0.20
CA GLN A 256 -4.54 -2.89 -0.03
C GLN A 256 -4.32 -3.74 1.23
N TYR A 257 -5.20 -3.62 2.22
CA TYR A 257 -5.10 -4.28 3.52
C TYR A 257 -6.36 -5.09 3.85
N GLU A 258 -6.17 -6.27 4.45
CA GLU A 258 -7.22 -7.10 5.03
C GLU A 258 -7.35 -6.82 6.55
N LEU A 259 -8.60 -6.81 7.05
CA LEU A 259 -8.86 -6.69 8.49
C LEU A 259 -8.83 -8.08 9.15
N VAL A 260 -7.73 -8.40 9.85
CA VAL A 260 -7.62 -9.62 10.66
C VAL A 260 -7.86 -9.28 12.14
N VAL A 261 -8.92 -9.83 12.73
CA VAL A 261 -9.28 -9.58 14.14
C VAL A 261 -8.65 -10.62 15.06
N HIS A 262 -7.62 -10.22 15.80
CA HIS A 262 -6.97 -11.06 16.81
C HIS A 262 -7.71 -10.98 18.16
N LYS A 263 -8.40 -12.05 18.55
CA LYS A 263 -9.11 -12.14 19.84
C LYS A 263 -8.19 -12.54 21.00
N ASP A 264 -7.28 -13.48 20.74
CA ASP A 264 -6.44 -14.14 21.74
C ASP A 264 -4.95 -13.85 21.50
N ILE A 265 -4.59 -12.57 21.48
CA ILE A 265 -3.19 -12.11 21.35
C ILE A 265 -2.63 -11.67 22.71
N ALA A 266 -1.41 -12.09 23.02
CA ALA A 266 -0.74 -11.71 24.25
C ALA A 266 -0.43 -10.19 24.26
N PRO A 267 -0.68 -9.44 25.36
CA PRO A 267 -0.59 -7.97 25.34
C PRO A 267 0.82 -7.40 25.12
N ASP A 268 1.85 -8.24 25.17
CA ASP A 268 3.25 -7.93 24.87
C ASP A 268 3.59 -8.04 23.37
N LYS A 269 2.67 -8.59 22.56
CA LYS A 269 2.77 -8.73 21.10
C LYS A 269 1.95 -7.70 20.31
N VAL A 270 1.40 -6.71 21.00
CA VAL A 270 0.53 -5.66 20.44
C VAL A 270 1.25 -4.32 20.54
N TYR A 271 1.39 -3.63 19.40
CA TYR A 271 1.87 -2.25 19.35
C TYR A 271 0.91 -1.31 20.10
N ARG A 272 1.47 -0.35 20.84
CA ARG A 272 0.76 0.59 21.71
C ARG A 272 1.00 2.06 21.33
N GLY A 273 1.61 2.30 20.17
CA GLY A 273 1.93 3.63 19.64
C GLY A 273 3.41 3.85 19.35
N GLU A 274 4.25 2.81 19.43
CA GLU A 274 5.65 2.87 19.01
C GLU A 274 5.78 2.93 17.49
N MET A 275 6.64 3.82 16.96
CA MET A 275 6.83 3.98 15.51
C MET A 275 7.54 2.77 14.86
N GLY A 276 8.61 2.29 15.48
CA GLY A 276 9.51 1.27 14.91
C GLY A 276 9.27 -0.12 15.48
N ARG A 277 10.27 -0.63 16.20
CA ARG A 277 10.20 -1.97 16.80
C ARG A 277 9.20 -2.03 17.96
N LEU A 278 8.43 -3.11 18.03
CA LEU A 278 7.58 -3.46 19.18
C LEU A 278 8.33 -3.29 20.51
N LYS A 279 7.73 -2.54 21.45
CA LYS A 279 8.29 -2.13 22.75
C LYS A 279 9.54 -1.25 22.69
N SER A 280 9.84 -0.56 21.58
CA SER A 280 10.98 0.40 21.52
C SER A 280 10.81 1.57 22.50
N TYR A 281 9.57 1.97 22.80
CA TYR A 281 9.27 3.00 23.79
C TYR A 281 9.54 2.55 25.24
N GLU A 282 9.31 1.26 25.55
CA GLU A 282 9.70 0.66 26.83
C GLU A 282 11.22 0.40 26.91
N ASN A 283 11.82 -0.01 25.79
CA ASN A 283 13.19 -0.51 25.70
C ASN A 283 14.05 0.39 24.80
N GLN A 284 14.09 1.68 25.15
CA GLN A 284 14.81 2.72 24.44
C GLN A 284 16.31 2.39 24.31
N LYS A 285 16.80 2.33 23.08
CA LYS A 285 18.21 2.07 22.76
C LYS A 285 18.65 2.95 21.59
N PRO A 286 19.81 3.62 21.66
CA PRO A 286 20.35 4.39 20.55
C PRO A 286 20.88 3.48 19.41
N PRO A 287 21.02 3.98 18.17
CA PRO A 287 20.75 5.36 17.74
C PRO A 287 19.25 5.69 17.77
N PHE A 288 18.94 6.98 17.87
CA PHE A 288 17.57 7.50 17.81
C PHE A 288 17.43 8.37 16.56
N ASP A 289 16.33 8.18 15.84
CA ASP A 289 16.02 8.75 14.52
C ASP A 289 14.49 8.77 14.33
N ALA A 290 14.01 9.11 13.13
CA ALA A 290 12.57 9.13 12.83
C ALA A 290 11.87 7.76 12.98
N LYS A 291 12.57 6.66 12.72
CA LYS A 291 12.06 5.27 12.81
C LYS A 291 12.19 4.72 14.26
N ASN A 292 13.06 5.31 15.09
CA ASN A 292 13.23 5.00 16.51
C ASN A 292 13.38 6.28 17.36
N PRO A 293 12.29 7.00 17.68
CA PRO A 293 12.38 8.28 18.39
C PRO A 293 12.73 8.10 19.88
N TYR A 294 13.40 9.11 20.44
CA TYR A 294 13.71 9.19 21.86
C TYR A 294 12.57 9.85 22.66
N LEU A 295 12.12 9.19 23.73
CA LEU A 295 11.09 9.72 24.63
C LEU A 295 11.68 10.69 25.67
N ALA A 296 12.04 11.89 25.21
CA ALA A 296 12.58 12.95 26.05
C ALA A 296 11.57 13.44 27.12
N PRO A 297 11.91 13.42 28.42
CA PRO A 297 11.07 14.03 29.46
C PRO A 297 10.94 15.54 29.28
N VAL A 298 9.74 16.07 29.41
CA VAL A 298 9.50 17.52 29.44
C VAL A 298 9.95 18.06 30.80
N SER A 299 11.09 18.75 30.85
CA SER A 299 11.64 19.33 32.08
C SER A 299 11.02 20.69 32.41
N LEU A 300 10.66 21.47 31.39
CA LEU A 300 9.96 22.75 31.52
C LEU A 300 8.86 22.86 30.47
N ASN A 301 7.72 23.45 30.87
CA ASN A 301 6.69 23.96 29.97
C ASN A 301 6.15 25.26 30.57
N ARG A 302 6.40 26.39 29.93
CA ARG A 302 5.97 27.72 30.41
C ARG A 302 5.36 28.55 29.29
N LYS A 303 4.37 29.37 29.64
CA LYS A 303 3.79 30.37 28.73
C LYS A 303 4.79 31.52 28.49
N LEU A 304 4.98 31.89 27.23
CA LEU A 304 5.82 33.02 26.82
C LEU A 304 5.03 34.34 26.71
N ASN A 305 3.83 34.31 26.15
CA ASN A 305 3.06 35.53 25.92
C ASN A 305 2.33 36.03 27.17
N GLN A 306 2.52 37.30 27.48
CA GLN A 306 1.88 37.97 28.63
C GLN A 306 0.39 38.33 28.37
N GLY A 307 -0.04 38.33 27.10
CA GLY A 307 -1.42 38.61 26.68
C GLY A 307 -1.67 38.25 25.22
N GLY A 308 -2.84 38.61 24.70
CA GLY A 308 -3.30 38.28 23.34
C GLY A 308 -4.00 36.92 23.22
N GLU A 309 -4.62 36.67 22.06
CA GLU A 309 -5.49 35.50 21.82
C GLU A 309 -4.71 34.19 21.58
N ARG A 310 -3.46 34.28 21.11
CA ARG A 310 -2.60 33.12 20.84
C ARG A 310 -1.93 32.62 22.11
N HIS A 311 -1.68 31.30 22.21
CA HIS A 311 -0.88 30.71 23.27
C HIS A 311 0.53 30.39 22.73
N LEU A 312 1.54 31.09 23.23
CA LEU A 312 2.95 30.85 22.91
C LEU A 312 3.60 30.18 24.12
N MET A 313 4.35 29.10 23.87
CA MET A 313 4.94 28.25 24.90
C MET A 313 6.45 28.07 24.68
N HIS A 314 7.17 27.85 25.76
CA HIS A 314 8.58 27.45 25.78
C HIS A 314 8.66 26.09 26.48
N LEU A 315 9.21 25.11 25.80
CA LEU A 315 9.45 23.77 26.33
C LEU A 315 10.96 23.53 26.45
N GLU A 316 11.33 22.74 27.45
CA GLU A 316 12.66 22.14 27.54
C GLU A 316 12.46 20.62 27.60
N LEU A 317 13.21 19.90 26.76
CA LEU A 317 13.16 18.45 26.63
C LEU A 317 14.51 17.90 27.08
N ASP A 318 14.52 17.07 28.12
CA ASP A 318 15.76 16.47 28.63
C ASP A 318 16.19 15.32 27.71
N ILE A 319 17.34 15.47 27.06
CA ILE A 319 17.96 14.44 26.21
C ILE A 319 19.12 13.71 26.90
N THR A 320 19.29 13.88 28.22
CA THR A 320 20.38 13.27 28.99
C THR A 320 20.38 11.74 28.85
N GLY A 321 21.53 11.18 28.44
CA GLY A 321 21.70 9.74 28.26
C GLY A 321 21.22 9.18 26.92
N SER A 322 20.48 9.94 26.11
CA SER A 322 20.06 9.55 24.75
C SER A 322 21.24 9.36 23.77
N LYS A 323 22.34 10.11 24.01
CA LYS A 323 23.47 10.33 23.09
C LYS A 323 23.13 11.11 21.80
N ILE A 324 21.94 11.71 21.73
CA ILE A 324 21.59 12.68 20.67
C ILE A 324 22.58 13.85 20.73
N ARG A 325 22.88 14.39 19.55
CA ARG A 325 23.66 15.61 19.35
C ARG A 325 22.84 16.56 18.49
N TYR A 326 22.98 17.84 18.73
CA TYR A 326 22.40 18.91 17.93
C TYR A 326 23.28 20.15 18.08
N GLU A 327 23.21 21.06 17.11
CA GLU A 327 23.81 22.39 17.13
C GLU A 327 22.72 23.47 17.10
N SER A 328 23.09 24.75 17.24
CA SER A 328 22.12 25.85 17.23
C SER A 328 21.63 26.13 15.80
N GLY A 329 20.51 25.52 15.41
CA GLY A 329 19.91 25.70 14.09
C GLY A 329 19.15 24.46 13.59
N ASP A 330 19.43 23.29 14.18
CA ASP A 330 18.76 21.99 13.94
C ASP A 330 17.28 21.96 14.40
#